data_AF-A0A420HY96-F1
#
_entry.id   AF-A0A420HY96-F1
#
_cell.length_a   1.000
_cell.length_b   1.000
_cell.length_c   1.000
_cell.angle_alpha   90.00
_cell.angle_beta   90.00
_cell.angle_gamma   90.00
#
_symmetry.space_group_name_H-M   'P 1'
#
loop_
_entity.id
_entity.type
_entity.pdbx_description
1 polymer ?
#
loop_
_entity_poly.entity_id
_entity_poly.type
_entity_poly.pdbx_seq_one_letter_code
_entity_poly.pdbx_strand_id
1 'polypeptide(L)'
;MNRTRYRGVSLRSDMVLKILLNSSGKSSNLEFTYGLFLVFYTLFINVKTVKTWRKPVGVRSIHTSVASQRLNAGDLYYAYIVGLFEGDGYFSITKKGKYLTYEIGIELSIKDVQLIYKIKSLLGVGIISFREREHIKMVSLRIRDKNHLKNFVIPIFDKYPMFSNKQYDYLRFKENLLAGIIYSNELPIYQRPNIDFNTVNDILNTGFIEAEGCFSTYVIENDYTIASFDISQTNGNIIVSAIKEHLSFTPKIYIDKTNPRRGFPDGNP
;
A
#
# COMPACT_ATOMS: atom_id res chain seq x y z
N MET A 1 -28.53 -28.99 -29.01
CA MET A 1 -28.03 -29.63 -27.76
C MET A 1 -27.34 -28.53 -26.95
N ASN A 2 -28.08 -27.92 -26.02
CA ASN A 2 -27.62 -26.78 -25.22
C ASN A 2 -26.54 -27.23 -24.22
N ARG A 3 -25.30 -26.75 -24.37
CA ARG A 3 -24.27 -26.85 -23.33
C ARG A 3 -24.16 -25.51 -22.61
N THR A 4 -24.82 -25.43 -21.46
CA THR A 4 -24.65 -24.39 -20.45
C THR A 4 -23.19 -24.42 -19.96
N ARG A 5 -22.40 -23.37 -20.26
CA ARG A 5 -21.08 -23.19 -19.64
C ARG A 5 -21.27 -22.52 -18.28
N TYR A 6 -20.84 -23.19 -17.23
CA TYR A 6 -20.65 -22.56 -15.92
C TYR A 6 -19.60 -21.45 -16.04
N ARG A 7 -20.03 -20.20 -15.79
CA ARG A 7 -19.13 -19.07 -15.53
C ARG A 7 -18.66 -19.16 -14.08
N GLY A 8 -17.39 -19.47 -13.86
CA GLY A 8 -16.75 -19.25 -12.57
C GLY A 8 -16.61 -17.76 -12.32
N VAL A 9 -17.46 -17.20 -11.47
CA VAL A 9 -17.31 -15.84 -10.94
C VAL A 9 -16.24 -15.90 -9.86
N SER A 10 -15.05 -15.34 -10.14
CA SER A 10 -14.06 -15.08 -9.08
C SER A 10 -14.57 -13.90 -8.26
N LEU A 11 -15.18 -14.20 -7.10
CA LEU A 11 -15.54 -13.20 -6.10
C LEU A 11 -14.24 -12.67 -5.49
N ARG A 12 -13.82 -11.47 -5.90
CA ARG A 12 -12.75 -10.71 -5.22
C ARG A 12 -13.39 -9.84 -4.15
N SER A 13 -12.82 -9.85 -2.96
CA SER A 13 -13.33 -9.13 -1.80
C SER A 13 -12.28 -8.15 -1.30
N ASP A 14 -12.69 -6.90 -1.07
CA ASP A 14 -11.86 -5.90 -0.43
C ASP A 14 -11.96 -6.08 1.09
N MET A 15 -10.85 -6.02 1.81
CA MET A 15 -10.86 -6.05 3.27
C MET A 15 -10.61 -4.68 3.83
N VAL A 16 -11.30 -4.36 4.93
CA VAL A 16 -11.21 -3.09 5.63
C VAL A 16 -11.10 -3.37 7.13
N LEU A 17 -10.05 -2.85 7.76
CA LEU A 17 -9.96 -2.75 9.23
C LEU A 17 -10.35 -1.34 9.62
N LYS A 18 -11.36 -1.19 10.50
CA LYS A 18 -11.81 0.11 11.02
C LYS A 18 -11.47 0.29 12.49
N ILE A 19 -10.90 1.44 12.85
CA ILE A 19 -10.49 1.76 14.22
C ILE A 19 -11.07 3.10 14.64
N LEU A 20 -11.70 3.14 15.80
CA LEU A 20 -12.24 4.36 16.41
C LEU A 20 -11.25 4.90 17.45
N LEU A 21 -10.71 6.09 17.19
CA LEU A 21 -9.90 6.87 18.10
C LEU A 21 -10.83 7.86 18.82
N ASN A 22 -11.26 7.52 20.03
CA ASN A 22 -12.10 8.42 20.82
C ASN A 22 -11.27 9.59 21.38
N SER A 23 -11.55 10.82 20.92
CA SER A 23 -11.12 12.04 21.61
C SER A 23 -12.25 12.54 22.51
N SER A 24 -12.29 12.10 23.77
CA SER A 24 -13.19 12.69 24.76
C SER A 24 -12.53 13.93 25.38
N GLY A 25 -12.88 15.11 24.86
CA GLY A 25 -12.47 16.37 25.46
C GLY A 25 -13.17 17.57 24.83
N LYS A 26 -14.26 18.04 25.43
CA LYS A 26 -14.80 19.38 25.15
C LYS A 26 -13.85 20.41 25.77
N SER A 27 -13.13 21.15 24.94
CA SER A 27 -12.39 22.35 25.33
C SER A 27 -12.24 23.25 24.11
N SER A 28 -13.06 24.30 24.06
CA SER A 28 -12.88 25.43 23.15
C SER A 28 -11.59 26.15 23.54
N ASN A 29 -10.56 26.02 22.69
CA ASN A 29 -9.35 26.84 22.54
C ASN A 29 -8.21 25.90 22.15
N LEU A 30 -7.93 25.74 20.85
CA LEU A 30 -6.61 25.28 20.40
C LEU A 30 -6.42 25.42 18.86
N GLU A 31 -6.69 26.60 18.31
CA GLU A 31 -5.81 27.09 17.25
C GLU A 31 -4.47 27.41 17.95
N PHE A 32 -3.45 26.58 17.71
CA PHE A 32 -2.05 26.59 18.24
C PHE A 32 -1.65 25.35 19.06
N THR A 33 -1.64 24.14 18.47
CA THR A 33 -0.77 23.04 18.98
C THR A 33 -0.26 22.04 17.93
N TYR A 34 -0.74 22.06 16.69
CA TYR A 34 -0.22 21.14 15.67
C TYR A 34 1.16 21.52 15.10
N GLY A 35 1.73 22.66 15.51
CA GLY A 35 3.12 23.05 15.21
C GLY A 35 4.17 22.61 16.25
N LEU A 36 3.76 22.11 17.41
CA LEU A 36 4.69 21.79 18.53
C LEU A 36 4.87 20.28 18.77
N PHE A 37 4.02 19.43 18.19
CA PHE A 37 4.11 17.98 18.38
C PHE A 37 5.32 17.31 17.68
N LEU A 38 5.97 17.99 16.73
CA LEU A 38 7.17 17.50 16.05
C LEU A 38 8.49 17.95 16.71
N VAL A 39 8.46 18.94 17.60
CA VAL A 39 9.68 19.49 18.24
C VAL A 39 9.96 18.83 19.60
N PHE A 40 8.91 18.36 20.31
CA PHE A 40 9.07 17.79 21.66
C PHE A 40 9.62 16.36 21.73
N TYR A 41 9.72 15.61 20.61
CA TYR A 41 10.34 14.28 20.66
C TYR A 41 11.87 14.32 20.85
N THR A 42 12.48 15.50 20.81
CA THR A 42 13.94 15.65 20.96
C THR A 42 14.41 16.18 22.31
N LEU A 43 13.53 16.61 23.21
CA LEU A 43 13.97 17.30 24.44
C LEU A 43 13.12 16.94 25.66
N PHE A 44 13.79 16.29 26.62
CA PHE A 44 13.49 16.18 28.06
C PHE A 44 12.54 15.09 28.59
N ILE A 45 13.22 14.12 29.18
CA ILE A 45 12.91 13.33 30.38
C ILE A 45 12.21 14.16 31.48
N ASN A 46 11.24 13.51 32.15
CA ASN A 46 10.55 13.81 33.41
C ASN A 46 9.55 14.97 33.46
N VAL A 47 8.24 14.64 33.49
CA VAL A 47 7.21 15.46 34.16
C VAL A 47 6.17 14.59 34.88
N LYS A 48 5.82 15.04 36.10
CA LYS A 48 4.94 14.44 37.11
C LYS A 48 3.52 14.13 36.61
N THR A 49 2.99 13.00 37.08
CA THR A 49 1.66 12.44 36.80
C THR A 49 0.52 13.15 37.54
N VAL A 50 -0.51 13.55 36.79
CA VAL A 50 -1.82 13.96 37.32
C VAL A 50 -2.73 12.72 37.39
N LYS A 51 -3.32 12.47 38.57
CA LYS A 51 -4.25 11.35 38.80
C LYS A 51 -5.66 11.73 38.32
N THR A 52 -6.16 11.05 37.29
CA THR A 52 -7.58 11.05 36.93
C THR A 52 -8.20 9.69 37.21
N TRP A 53 -9.43 9.71 37.76
CA TRP A 53 -10.15 8.53 38.24
C TRP A 53 -11.17 8.09 37.18
N ARG A 54 -10.76 7.16 36.30
CA ARG A 54 -11.56 6.15 35.56
C ARG A 54 -10.63 5.45 34.55
N LYS A 55 -10.72 4.12 34.47
CA LYS A 55 -9.77 3.27 33.73
C LYS A 55 -9.82 3.56 32.22
N PRO A 56 -8.72 4.01 31.57
CA PRO A 56 -8.60 3.91 30.13
C PRO A 56 -8.58 2.43 29.72
N VAL A 57 -9.24 2.11 28.60
CA VAL A 57 -9.16 0.79 27.96
C VAL A 57 -7.69 0.50 27.71
N GLY A 58 -7.19 -0.60 28.28
CA GLY A 58 -5.78 -0.90 28.34
C GLY A 58 -5.17 -1.06 26.95
N VAL A 59 -4.42 -0.05 26.50
CA VAL A 59 -3.25 -0.32 25.66
C VAL A 59 -2.30 -1.10 26.57
N ARG A 60 -2.18 -2.41 26.34
CA ARG A 60 -1.13 -3.21 26.99
C ARG A 60 0.19 -2.51 26.68
N SER A 61 0.96 -2.26 27.73
CA SER A 61 2.36 -1.80 27.75
C SER A 61 2.97 -1.73 26.36
N ILE A 62 3.32 -0.51 25.89
CA ILE A 62 4.20 -0.36 24.72
C ILE A 62 5.45 -1.17 25.04
N HIS A 63 5.55 -2.34 24.45
CA HIS A 63 6.75 -3.13 24.53
C HIS A 63 7.76 -2.33 23.70
N THR A 64 8.70 -1.67 24.36
CA THR A 64 9.91 -1.24 23.69
C THR A 64 10.71 -2.50 23.39
N SER A 65 10.23 -3.32 22.45
CA SER A 65 11.13 -4.19 21.72
C SER A 65 12.09 -3.23 21.04
N VAL A 66 13.29 -3.13 21.60
CA VAL A 66 14.43 -2.56 20.92
C VAL A 66 14.41 -3.19 19.54
N ALA A 67 14.13 -2.40 18.50
CA ALA A 67 14.10 -2.87 17.12
C ALA A 67 15.47 -3.50 16.85
N SER A 68 15.52 -4.83 16.93
CA SER A 68 16.74 -5.62 16.78
C SER A 68 17.01 -5.74 15.31
N GLN A 69 17.43 -4.61 14.73
CA GLN A 69 18.20 -4.42 13.51
C GLN A 69 17.98 -2.97 13.11
N ARG A 70 18.99 -2.13 13.37
CA ARG A 70 19.19 -0.93 12.57
C ARG A 70 19.50 -1.41 11.16
N LEU A 71 18.46 -1.73 10.39
CA LEU A 71 18.51 -1.65 8.93
C LEU A 71 19.20 -0.32 8.63
N ASN A 72 20.29 -0.35 7.85
CA ASN A 72 21.02 0.86 7.48
C ASN A 72 19.99 1.93 7.07
N ALA A 73 19.84 2.96 7.91
CA ALA A 73 18.74 3.93 7.78
C ALA A 73 18.72 4.62 6.41
N GLY A 74 19.86 4.59 5.71
CA GLY A 74 20.02 5.08 4.35
C GLY A 74 19.23 4.32 3.28
N ASP A 75 18.71 3.12 3.51
CA ASP A 75 17.97 2.36 2.47
C ASP A 75 16.47 2.18 2.76
N LEU A 76 15.98 2.63 3.93
CA LEU A 76 14.57 2.44 4.33
C LEU A 76 13.58 3.17 3.41
N TYR A 77 14.00 4.22 2.73
CA TYR A 77 13.14 4.89 1.74
C TYR A 77 12.84 4.01 0.54
N TYR A 78 13.70 3.04 0.19
CA TYR A 78 13.40 2.07 -0.85
C TYR A 78 12.33 1.08 -0.41
N ALA A 79 12.34 0.65 0.86
CA ALA A 79 11.26 -0.16 1.42
C ALA A 79 9.92 0.59 1.37
N TYR A 80 9.93 1.89 1.71
CA TYR A 80 8.75 2.76 1.57
C TYR A 80 8.27 2.87 0.11
N ILE A 81 9.19 3.07 -0.86
CA ILE A 81 8.84 3.10 -2.28
C ILE A 81 8.21 1.77 -2.71
N VAL A 82 8.78 0.62 -2.31
CA VAL A 82 8.19 -0.68 -2.62
C VAL A 82 6.78 -0.79 -2.07
N GLY A 83 6.56 -0.42 -0.79
CA GLY A 83 5.24 -0.42 -0.18
C GLY A 83 4.23 0.46 -0.91
N LEU A 84 4.65 1.65 -1.35
CA LEU A 84 3.81 2.54 -2.13
C LEU A 84 3.45 1.97 -3.52
N PHE A 85 4.42 1.36 -4.21
CA PHE A 85 4.13 0.64 -5.46
C PHE A 85 3.30 -0.63 -5.23
N GLU A 86 3.40 -1.22 -4.05
CA GLU A 86 2.61 -2.37 -3.66
C GLU A 86 1.13 -2.03 -3.45
N GLY A 87 0.82 -0.84 -2.92
CA GLY A 87 -0.55 -0.31 -2.91
C GLY A 87 -1.00 0.13 -4.30
N ASP A 88 -0.55 1.31 -4.71
CA ASP A 88 -1.06 2.04 -5.88
C ASP A 88 -0.30 1.78 -7.20
N GLY A 89 0.85 1.13 -7.12
CA GLY A 89 1.68 0.84 -8.30
C GLY A 89 1.28 -0.44 -9.04
N TYR A 90 1.94 -0.69 -10.16
CA TYR A 90 1.73 -1.88 -10.98
C TYR A 90 2.99 -2.32 -11.72
N PHE A 91 3.07 -3.63 -11.99
CA PHE A 91 3.99 -4.25 -12.93
C PHE A 91 3.20 -4.77 -14.13
N SER A 92 3.68 -4.50 -15.34
CA SER A 92 2.97 -4.90 -16.55
C SER A 92 3.92 -5.31 -17.67
N ILE A 93 3.50 -6.35 -18.40
CA ILE A 93 4.05 -6.74 -19.69
C ILE A 93 2.89 -6.67 -20.68
N THR A 94 2.90 -5.66 -21.55
CA THR A 94 1.81 -5.40 -22.49
C THR A 94 2.25 -5.69 -23.92
N LYS A 95 1.31 -6.20 -24.74
CA LYS A 95 1.57 -6.48 -26.16
C LYS A 95 1.47 -5.18 -26.96
N LYS A 96 2.51 -4.89 -27.75
CA LYS A 96 2.56 -3.77 -28.70
C LYS A 96 2.86 -4.33 -30.09
N GLY A 97 1.81 -4.79 -30.77
CA GLY A 97 1.96 -5.57 -32.00
C GLY A 97 2.68 -6.88 -31.71
N LYS A 98 3.77 -7.15 -32.43
CA LYS A 98 4.62 -8.35 -32.25
C LYS A 98 5.54 -8.27 -31.03
N TYR A 99 5.73 -7.08 -30.46
CA TYR A 99 6.69 -6.82 -29.39
C TYR A 99 6.01 -6.67 -28.03
N LEU A 100 6.82 -6.72 -26.97
CA LEU A 100 6.40 -6.50 -25.60
C LEU A 100 6.92 -5.17 -25.04
N THR A 101 6.07 -4.49 -24.28
CA THR A 101 6.44 -3.34 -23.44
C THR A 101 6.44 -3.77 -21.99
N TYR A 102 7.60 -3.67 -21.34
CA TYR A 102 7.74 -3.84 -19.90
C TYR A 102 7.56 -2.47 -19.26
N GLU A 103 6.69 -2.38 -18.28
CA GLU A 103 6.41 -1.15 -17.58
C GLU A 103 6.11 -1.42 -16.11
N ILE A 104 6.84 -0.72 -15.24
CA ILE A 104 6.41 -0.45 -13.87
C ILE A 104 5.91 0.99 -13.80
N GLY A 105 4.82 1.22 -13.09
CA GLY A 105 4.30 2.56 -12.90
C GLY A 105 3.44 2.71 -11.67
N ILE A 106 3.17 3.97 -11.35
CA ILE A 106 2.22 4.40 -10.32
C ILE A 106 1.44 5.59 -10.88
N GLU A 107 0.12 5.59 -10.73
CA GLU A 107 -0.78 6.65 -11.23
C GLU A 107 -1.65 7.13 -10.07
N LEU A 108 -1.47 8.40 -9.69
CA LEU A 108 -2.13 9.03 -8.54
C LEU A 108 -2.95 10.25 -8.99
N SER A 109 -3.79 10.76 -8.09
CA SER A 109 -4.48 12.03 -8.32
C SER A 109 -3.47 13.17 -8.49
N ILE A 110 -3.83 14.19 -9.26
CA ILE A 110 -3.00 15.40 -9.41
C ILE A 110 -2.65 16.07 -8.07
N LYS A 111 -3.46 15.84 -7.02
CA LYS A 111 -3.19 16.31 -5.66
C LYS A 111 -1.84 15.81 -5.13
N ASP A 112 -1.41 14.63 -5.57
CA ASP A 112 -0.17 13.96 -5.14
C ASP A 112 0.98 14.14 -6.13
N VAL A 113 0.91 15.16 -7.00
CA VAL A 113 1.97 15.44 -7.99
C VAL A 113 3.36 15.62 -7.35
N GLN A 114 3.43 16.25 -6.18
CA GLN A 114 4.70 16.43 -5.48
C GLN A 114 5.30 15.09 -5.01
N LEU A 115 4.47 14.13 -4.63
CA LEU A 115 4.90 12.78 -4.27
C LEU A 115 5.52 12.08 -5.48
N ILE A 116 4.86 12.16 -6.64
CA ILE A 116 5.41 11.62 -7.90
C ILE A 116 6.78 12.22 -8.25
N TYR A 117 6.95 13.54 -8.12
CA TYR A 117 8.25 14.17 -8.35
C TYR A 117 9.33 13.72 -7.34
N LYS A 118 8.97 13.57 -6.07
CA LYS A 118 9.88 13.03 -5.04
C LYS A 118 10.31 11.60 -5.34
N ILE A 119 9.37 10.72 -5.70
CA ILE A 119 9.69 9.32 -6.08
C ILE A 119 10.64 9.30 -7.28
N LYS A 120 10.36 10.10 -8.32
CA LYS A 120 11.25 10.22 -9.47
C LYS A 120 12.65 10.69 -9.08
N SER A 121 12.74 11.67 -8.18
CA SER A 121 14.03 12.18 -7.68
C SER A 121 14.81 11.12 -6.91
N LEU A 122 14.13 10.30 -6.09
CA LEU A 122 14.75 9.22 -5.32
C LEU A 122 15.20 8.05 -6.20
N LEU A 123 14.40 7.69 -7.22
CA LEU A 123 14.73 6.62 -8.16
C LEU A 123 15.75 7.05 -9.22
N GLY A 124 15.86 8.35 -9.52
CA GLY A 124 16.71 8.90 -10.59
C GLY A 124 16.22 8.60 -12.01
N VAL A 125 15.25 7.69 -12.18
CA VAL A 125 14.75 7.22 -13.48
C VAL A 125 13.24 7.37 -13.63
N GLY A 126 12.73 7.15 -14.85
CA GLY A 126 11.30 7.18 -15.17
C GLY A 126 10.82 8.47 -15.80
N ILE A 127 9.61 8.43 -16.33
CA ILE A 127 8.97 9.53 -17.07
C ILE A 127 7.68 9.88 -16.35
N ILE A 128 7.49 11.17 -16.08
CA ILE A 128 6.25 11.71 -15.53
C ILE A 128 5.32 12.07 -16.69
N SER A 129 4.06 11.67 -16.60
CA SER A 129 3.03 12.08 -17.56
C SER A 129 1.72 12.44 -16.87
N PHE A 130 1.02 13.40 -17.46
CA PHE A 130 -0.27 13.89 -16.97
C PHE A 130 -1.38 13.40 -17.88
N ARG A 131 -2.53 13.08 -17.29
CA ARG A 131 -3.72 12.66 -18.01
C ARG A 131 -4.93 13.31 -17.39
N GLU A 132 -5.84 13.78 -18.24
CA GLU A 132 -7.13 14.31 -17.82
C GLU A 132 -8.23 13.51 -18.51
N ARG A 133 -9.21 13.04 -17.74
CA ARG A 133 -10.44 12.44 -18.27
C ARG A 133 -11.60 12.89 -17.39
N GLU A 134 -12.68 13.37 -18.01
CA GLU A 134 -13.93 13.70 -17.29
C GLU A 134 -13.67 14.62 -16.08
N HIS A 135 -12.82 15.64 -16.26
CA HIS A 135 -12.38 16.59 -15.21
C HIS A 135 -11.56 16.00 -14.06
N ILE A 136 -11.19 14.72 -14.13
CA ILE A 136 -10.27 14.07 -13.20
C ILE A 136 -8.86 14.14 -13.80
N LYS A 137 -7.98 14.88 -13.12
CA LYS A 137 -6.56 14.99 -13.46
C LYS A 137 -5.76 13.97 -12.66
N MET A 138 -4.98 13.18 -13.38
CA MET A 138 -4.08 12.15 -12.86
C MET A 138 -2.66 12.45 -13.29
N VAL A 139 -1.72 12.04 -12.44
CA VAL A 139 -0.29 12.11 -12.69
C VAL A 139 0.29 10.71 -12.54
N SER A 140 1.20 10.33 -13.43
CA SER A 140 1.81 9.01 -13.40
C SER A 140 3.31 9.09 -13.55
N LEU A 141 4.03 8.24 -12.82
CA LEU A 141 5.43 7.92 -13.05
C LEU A 141 5.51 6.54 -13.70
N ARG A 142 6.20 6.43 -14.84
CA ARG A 142 6.38 5.16 -15.56
C ARG A 142 7.84 4.93 -15.90
N ILE A 143 8.32 3.71 -15.70
CA ILE A 143 9.67 3.27 -16.12
C ILE A 143 9.49 2.14 -17.13
N ARG A 144 9.94 2.39 -18.36
CA ARG A 144 9.85 1.45 -19.50
C ARG A 144 11.19 1.04 -20.09
N ASP A 145 12.22 1.83 -19.83
CA ASP A 145 13.57 1.54 -20.32
C ASP A 145 14.09 0.26 -19.67
N LYS A 146 14.43 -0.74 -20.50
CA LYS A 146 14.83 -2.06 -20.01
C LYS A 146 16.12 -2.02 -19.19
N ASN A 147 17.05 -1.11 -19.50
CA ASN A 147 18.28 -0.96 -18.72
C ASN A 147 17.96 -0.32 -17.37
N HIS A 148 17.10 0.70 -17.33
CA HIS A 148 16.67 1.28 -16.06
C HIS A 148 15.92 0.27 -15.19
N LEU A 149 15.05 -0.55 -15.80
CA LEU A 149 14.36 -1.62 -15.10
C LEU A 149 15.36 -2.61 -14.49
N LYS A 150 16.33 -3.11 -15.28
CA LYS A 150 17.32 -4.09 -14.81
C LYS A 150 18.29 -3.53 -13.77
N ASN A 151 18.74 -2.29 -13.93
CA ASN A 151 19.83 -1.73 -13.12
C ASN A 151 19.35 -1.01 -11.85
N PHE A 152 18.10 -0.54 -11.83
CA PHE A 152 17.57 0.20 -10.67
C PHE A 152 16.35 -0.49 -10.05
N VAL A 153 15.35 -0.86 -10.86
CA VAL A 153 14.10 -1.42 -10.33
C VAL A 153 14.32 -2.82 -9.76
N ILE A 154 14.92 -3.74 -10.51
CA ILE A 154 15.12 -5.13 -10.06
C ILE A 154 15.92 -5.20 -8.75
N PRO A 155 17.06 -4.49 -8.57
CA PRO A 155 17.79 -4.50 -7.30
C PRO A 155 16.98 -4.00 -6.10
N ILE A 156 16.12 -2.99 -6.29
CA ILE A 156 15.28 -2.44 -5.22
C ILE A 156 14.24 -3.47 -4.76
N PHE A 157 13.49 -4.06 -5.69
CA PHE A 157 12.41 -5.01 -5.39
C PHE A 157 12.94 -6.41 -5.02
N ASP A 158 14.19 -6.75 -5.36
CA ASP A 158 14.88 -7.94 -4.84
C ASP A 158 15.31 -7.75 -3.39
N LYS A 159 15.80 -6.55 -3.05
CA LYS A 159 16.22 -6.22 -1.68
C LYS A 159 15.03 -6.05 -0.74
N TYR A 160 13.93 -5.52 -1.25
CA TYR A 160 12.68 -5.30 -0.51
C TYR A 160 11.53 -5.99 -1.26
N PRO A 161 11.29 -7.29 -0.99
CA PRO A 161 10.16 -8.01 -1.59
C PRO A 161 8.82 -7.44 -1.13
N MET A 162 7.82 -7.48 -2.02
CA MET A 162 6.43 -7.13 -1.67
C MET A 162 5.79 -8.23 -0.81
N PHE A 163 4.82 -7.87 0.02
CA PHE A 163 4.20 -8.81 0.95
C PHE A 163 2.99 -9.56 0.38
N SER A 164 2.28 -8.95 -0.56
CA SER A 164 1.05 -9.44 -1.17
C SER A 164 1.32 -10.32 -2.38
N ASN A 165 0.24 -10.86 -2.94
CA ASN A 165 0.28 -11.62 -4.18
C ASN A 165 0.72 -10.77 -5.39
N LYS A 166 0.87 -9.44 -5.26
CA LYS A 166 1.53 -8.59 -6.26
C LYS A 166 3.02 -8.97 -6.42
N GLN A 167 3.62 -9.66 -5.45
CA GLN A 167 4.96 -10.26 -5.58
C GLN A 167 5.05 -11.26 -6.73
N TYR A 168 4.00 -12.03 -7.01
CA TYR A 168 3.98 -12.92 -8.19
C TYR A 168 4.05 -12.13 -9.51
N ASP A 169 3.42 -10.95 -9.58
CA ASP A 169 3.49 -10.09 -10.77
C ASP A 169 4.91 -9.56 -10.98
N TYR A 170 5.59 -9.18 -9.88
CA TYR A 170 6.99 -8.78 -9.93
C TYR A 170 7.90 -9.92 -10.38
N LEU A 171 7.75 -11.12 -9.81
CA LEU A 171 8.57 -12.28 -10.20
C LEU A 171 8.39 -12.62 -11.68
N ARG A 172 7.14 -12.69 -12.15
CA ARG A 172 6.83 -12.87 -13.57
C ARG A 172 7.46 -11.76 -14.42
N PHE A 173 7.36 -10.51 -13.99
CA PHE A 173 7.96 -9.37 -14.68
C PHE A 173 9.49 -9.50 -14.79
N LYS A 174 10.15 -9.77 -13.67
CA LYS A 174 11.60 -9.95 -13.54
C LYS A 174 12.10 -11.09 -14.42
N GLU A 175 11.52 -12.28 -14.29
CA GLU A 175 11.94 -13.48 -15.01
C GLU A 175 11.91 -13.26 -16.52
N ASN A 176 10.81 -12.74 -17.05
CA ASN A 176 10.66 -12.50 -18.49
C ASN A 176 11.59 -11.37 -19.00
N LEU A 177 11.80 -10.32 -18.19
CA LEU A 177 12.71 -9.22 -18.51
C LEU A 177 14.17 -9.69 -18.56
N LEU A 178 14.58 -10.53 -17.61
CA LEU A 178 15.95 -11.06 -17.52
C LEU A 178 16.21 -12.14 -18.56
N ALA A 179 15.24 -13.00 -18.85
CA ALA A 179 15.29 -13.97 -19.95
C ALA A 179 15.33 -13.31 -21.34
N GLY A 180 15.08 -11.99 -21.42
CA GLY A 180 15.19 -11.24 -22.67
C GLY A 180 14.01 -11.45 -23.61
N ILE A 181 12.85 -11.88 -23.10
CA ILE A 181 11.67 -12.12 -23.94
C ILE A 181 11.17 -10.79 -24.51
N ILE A 182 11.16 -10.70 -25.83
CA ILE A 182 10.76 -9.48 -26.57
C ILE A 182 9.53 -9.68 -27.43
N TYR A 183 9.23 -10.91 -27.84
CA TYR A 183 8.11 -11.20 -28.74
C TYR A 183 6.87 -11.66 -27.99
N SER A 184 5.71 -11.23 -28.47
CA SER A 184 4.44 -11.48 -27.79
C SER A 184 3.96 -12.93 -27.79
N ASN A 185 4.44 -13.74 -28.74
CA ASN A 185 4.15 -15.17 -28.86
C ASN A 185 4.99 -16.03 -27.90
N GLU A 186 6.12 -15.51 -27.42
CA GLU A 186 7.00 -16.18 -26.46
C GLU A 186 6.57 -15.92 -25.00
N LEU A 187 5.71 -14.94 -24.76
CA LEU A 187 5.26 -14.59 -23.42
C LEU A 187 4.29 -15.65 -22.87
N PRO A 188 4.61 -16.32 -21.75
CA PRO A 188 3.71 -17.29 -21.15
C PRO A 188 2.40 -16.64 -20.67
N ILE A 189 1.32 -17.43 -20.73
CA ILE A 189 0.04 -17.07 -20.12
C ILE A 189 0.27 -16.96 -18.62
N TYR A 190 -0.26 -15.88 -18.03
CA TYR A 190 -0.13 -15.60 -16.61
C TYR A 190 -1.47 -15.23 -16.02
N GLN A 191 -1.77 -15.86 -14.89
CA GLN A 191 -2.83 -15.47 -13.99
C GLN A 191 -2.21 -15.42 -12.60
N ARG A 192 -2.38 -14.29 -11.90
CA ARG A 192 -1.89 -14.17 -10.53
C ARG A 192 -2.48 -15.29 -9.67
N PRO A 193 -1.65 -16.07 -8.96
CA PRO A 193 -2.14 -17.07 -8.02
C PRO A 193 -3.07 -16.45 -6.97
N ASN A 194 -4.08 -17.22 -6.55
CA ASN A 194 -4.97 -16.85 -5.44
C ASN A 194 -4.54 -17.51 -4.11
N ILE A 195 -3.26 -17.86 -4.01
CA ILE A 195 -2.63 -18.39 -2.81
C ILE A 195 -1.75 -17.26 -2.29
N ASP A 196 -1.77 -17.05 -0.98
CA ASP A 196 -0.99 -15.98 -0.39
C ASP A 196 0.51 -16.25 -0.46
N PHE A 197 1.27 -15.23 -0.87
CA PHE A 197 2.72 -15.34 -1.07
C PHE A 197 3.48 -15.48 0.26
N ASN A 198 3.05 -14.75 1.28
CA ASN A 198 3.63 -14.75 2.64
C ASN A 198 2.59 -15.16 3.67
N THR A 199 3.04 -15.62 4.84
CA THR A 199 2.19 -15.77 6.03
C THR A 199 2.23 -14.52 6.92
N VAL A 200 1.34 -14.45 7.92
CA VAL A 200 1.34 -13.34 8.90
C VAL A 200 2.69 -13.24 9.62
N ASN A 201 3.25 -14.36 10.04
CA ASN A 201 4.55 -14.40 10.74
C ASN A 201 5.70 -13.92 9.84
N ASP A 202 5.67 -14.25 8.55
CA ASP A 202 6.70 -13.79 7.61
C ASP A 202 6.73 -12.26 7.55
N ILE A 203 5.55 -11.62 7.49
CA ILE A 203 5.42 -10.16 7.46
C ILE A 203 5.82 -9.54 8.81
N LEU A 204 5.41 -10.12 9.94
CA LEU A 204 5.76 -9.58 11.26
C LEU A 204 7.27 -9.55 11.52
N ASN A 205 8.01 -10.49 10.92
CA ASN A 205 9.46 -10.59 11.06
C ASN A 205 10.25 -9.59 10.21
N THR A 206 9.62 -8.87 9.25
CA THR A 206 10.34 -7.96 8.34
C THR A 206 10.50 -6.54 8.87
N GLY A 207 9.78 -6.18 9.94
CA GLY A 207 9.96 -4.92 10.69
C GLY A 207 9.48 -3.64 10.00
N PHE A 208 8.95 -3.71 8.77
CA PHE A 208 8.39 -2.57 8.04
C PHE A 208 7.16 -3.01 7.24
N ILE A 209 6.02 -2.36 7.48
CA ILE A 209 4.78 -2.61 6.74
C ILE A 209 4.21 -1.23 6.35
N GLU A 210 4.18 -0.95 5.05
CA GLU A 210 3.42 0.18 4.50
C GLU A 210 2.09 -0.36 3.98
N ALA A 211 0.99 0.35 4.25
CA ALA A 211 -0.33 -0.04 3.78
C ALA A 211 -1.18 1.20 3.48
N GLU A 212 -2.22 1.01 2.66
CA GLU A 212 -3.19 2.04 2.33
C GLU A 212 -4.06 2.39 3.55
N GLY A 213 -3.52 3.26 4.40
CA GLY A 213 -4.19 3.81 5.58
C GLY A 213 -4.93 5.10 5.27
N CYS A 214 -6.12 5.24 5.87
CA CYS A 214 -6.94 6.43 5.83
C CYS A 214 -7.17 6.93 7.25
N PHE A 215 -6.91 8.21 7.50
CA PHE A 215 -7.29 8.89 8.74
C PHE A 215 -8.50 9.76 8.45
N SER A 216 -9.56 9.63 9.24
CA SER A 216 -10.77 10.43 9.07
C SER A 216 -11.26 11.00 10.39
N THR A 217 -11.94 12.15 10.32
CA THR A 217 -12.69 12.70 11.44
C THR A 217 -14.09 13.00 10.97
N TYR A 218 -15.11 12.53 11.67
CA TYR A 218 -16.49 12.77 11.32
C TYR A 218 -17.35 12.94 12.56
N VAL A 219 -18.44 13.69 12.40
CA VAL A 219 -19.40 13.96 13.47
C VAL A 219 -20.53 12.95 13.39
N ILE A 220 -20.87 12.34 14.51
CA ILE A 220 -22.09 11.55 14.70
C ILE A 220 -23.17 12.46 15.30
N GLU A 221 -24.44 12.12 15.07
CA GLU A 221 -25.61 12.72 15.73
C GLU A 221 -25.31 13.08 17.21
N ASN A 222 -25.65 14.31 17.61
CA ASN A 222 -25.31 14.97 18.89
C ASN A 222 -23.92 15.63 19.00
N ASP A 223 -23.35 16.11 17.89
CA ASP A 223 -22.05 16.82 17.82
C ASP A 223 -20.87 16.01 18.40
N TYR A 224 -20.99 14.68 18.42
CA TYR A 224 -19.91 13.83 18.89
C TYR A 224 -18.93 13.58 17.75
N THR A 225 -17.70 14.08 17.90
CA THR A 225 -16.65 13.88 16.90
C THR A 225 -15.94 12.55 17.14
N ILE A 226 -15.77 11.78 16.07
CA ILE A 226 -14.99 10.56 16.02
C ILE A 226 -13.78 10.79 15.14
N ALA A 227 -12.61 10.38 15.60
CA ALA A 227 -11.47 10.14 14.73
C ALA A 227 -11.41 8.63 14.40
N SER A 228 -11.12 8.27 13.16
CA SER A 228 -10.89 6.90 12.74
C SER A 228 -9.58 6.72 12.00
N PHE A 229 -9.02 5.53 12.12
CA PHE A 229 -7.97 5.03 11.24
C PHE A 229 -8.47 3.74 10.60
N ASP A 230 -8.44 3.70 9.27
CA ASP A 230 -8.95 2.59 8.48
C ASP A 230 -7.86 2.12 7.51
N ILE A 231 -7.62 0.81 7.42
CA ILE A 231 -6.71 0.23 6.41
C ILE A 231 -7.52 -0.66 5.51
N SER A 232 -7.32 -0.55 4.20
CA SER A 232 -7.96 -1.43 3.24
C SER A 232 -7.00 -2.02 2.22
N GLN A 233 -7.22 -3.28 1.83
CA GLN A 233 -6.49 -3.88 0.73
C GLN A 233 -7.30 -5.00 0.05
N THR A 234 -7.30 -5.00 -1.28
CA THR A 234 -7.93 -6.06 -2.08
C THR A 234 -7.19 -7.37 -1.89
N ASN A 235 -7.90 -8.43 -1.47
CA ASN A 235 -7.30 -9.74 -1.15
C ASN A 235 -6.11 -9.69 -0.16
N GLY A 236 -6.00 -8.64 0.68
CA GLY A 236 -4.87 -8.44 1.60
C GLY A 236 -5.05 -9.02 3.00
N ASN A 237 -5.63 -10.22 3.15
CA ASN A 237 -6.08 -10.71 4.47
C ASN A 237 -4.90 -10.85 5.40
N ILE A 238 -3.81 -11.38 4.86
CA ILE A 238 -2.58 -11.61 5.59
C ILE A 238 -1.91 -10.29 5.98
N ILE A 239 -1.85 -9.30 5.08
CA ILE A 239 -1.27 -7.99 5.38
C ILE A 239 -2.10 -7.26 6.44
N VAL A 240 -3.43 -7.19 6.26
CA VAL A 240 -4.32 -6.52 7.23
C VAL A 240 -4.27 -7.23 8.59
N SER A 241 -4.18 -8.57 8.59
CA SER A 241 -4.01 -9.36 9.83
C SER A 241 -2.66 -9.12 10.50
N ALA A 242 -1.57 -9.06 9.71
CA ALA A 242 -0.24 -8.76 10.22
C ALA A 242 -0.18 -7.36 10.82
N ILE A 243 -0.78 -6.35 10.18
CA ILE A 243 -0.82 -4.98 10.72
C ILE A 243 -1.66 -4.94 12.01
N LYS A 244 -2.80 -5.62 12.02
CA LYS A 244 -3.64 -5.73 13.21
C LYS A 244 -2.86 -6.31 14.39
N GLU A 245 -2.10 -7.37 14.16
CA GLU A 245 -1.28 -8.01 15.19
C GLU A 245 -0.10 -7.12 15.61
N HIS A 246 0.64 -6.56 14.65
CA HIS A 246 1.78 -5.69 14.88
C HIS A 246 1.42 -4.46 15.72
N LEU A 247 0.29 -3.81 15.41
CA LEU A 247 -0.20 -2.62 16.12
C LEU A 247 -1.10 -2.96 17.31
N SER A 248 -1.25 -4.26 17.65
CA SER A 248 -2.09 -4.73 18.77
C SER A 248 -3.53 -4.24 18.70
N PHE A 249 -4.09 -4.15 17.49
CA PHE A 249 -5.45 -3.72 17.27
C PHE A 249 -6.44 -4.84 17.63
N THR A 250 -7.47 -4.49 18.39
CA THR A 250 -8.53 -5.40 18.83
C THR A 250 -9.77 -5.46 17.91
N PRO A 251 -10.12 -4.44 17.09
CA PRO A 251 -11.28 -4.51 16.21
C PRO A 251 -11.26 -5.69 15.24
N LYS A 252 -12.44 -6.16 14.83
CA LYS A 252 -12.57 -7.22 13.82
C LYS A 252 -12.20 -6.68 12.44
N ILE A 253 -11.60 -7.53 11.61
CA ILE A 253 -11.36 -7.23 10.19
C ILE A 253 -12.67 -7.48 9.45
N TYR A 254 -13.10 -6.54 8.62
CA TYR A 254 -14.29 -6.65 7.80
C TYR A 254 -13.90 -7.09 6.39
N ILE A 255 -14.64 -8.05 5.83
CA ILE A 255 -14.47 -8.54 4.46
C ILE A 255 -15.68 -8.07 3.66
N ASP A 256 -15.47 -7.14 2.74
CA ASP A 256 -16.50 -6.67 1.81
C ASP A 256 -16.65 -7.64 0.63
N LYS A 257 -17.83 -8.26 0.53
CA LYS A 257 -18.17 -9.21 -0.54
C LYS A 257 -18.70 -8.54 -1.82
N THR A 258 -18.81 -7.21 -1.85
CA THR A 258 -19.61 -6.47 -2.85
C THR A 258 -18.81 -5.69 -3.90
N ASN A 259 -17.47 -5.71 -3.87
CA ASN A 259 -16.66 -4.83 -4.72
C ASN A 259 -15.90 -5.53 -5.86
N PRO A 260 -16.52 -5.80 -7.03
CA PRO A 260 -15.79 -6.11 -8.25
C PRO A 260 -15.38 -4.80 -8.96
N ARG A 261 -14.27 -4.16 -8.59
CA ARG A 261 -13.79 -3.00 -9.37
C ARG A 261 -13.20 -3.43 -10.71
N ARG A 262 -13.91 -3.04 -11.78
CA ARG A 262 -13.48 -2.72 -13.14
C ARG A 262 -12.30 -3.54 -13.69
N GLY A 263 -12.62 -4.70 -14.26
CA GLY A 263 -11.91 -5.13 -15.46
C GLY A 263 -12.03 -4.04 -16.51
N PHE A 264 -10.93 -3.72 -17.20
CA PHE A 264 -11.01 -2.98 -18.45
C PHE A 264 -12.10 -3.62 -19.31
N PRO A 265 -12.97 -2.86 -20.00
CA PRO A 265 -13.78 -3.45 -21.04
C PRO A 265 -12.80 -4.09 -22.03
N ASP A 266 -12.78 -5.43 -22.07
CA ASP A 266 -12.25 -6.15 -23.21
C ASP A 266 -13.03 -5.62 -24.40
N GLY A 267 -12.39 -4.72 -25.16
CA GLY A 267 -12.85 -4.35 -26.47
C GLY A 267 -12.87 -5.63 -27.28
N ASN A 268 -14.06 -6.17 -27.49
CA ASN A 268 -14.28 -7.12 -28.57
C ASN A 268 -14.54 -6.32 -29.86
N PRO A 269 -14.14 -6.88 -31.01
CA PRO A 269 -14.24 -6.22 -32.32
C PRO A 269 -15.68 -5.86 -32.71
#